data_AF-A0AAD5MED1-F1
#
_entry.id   AF-A0AAD5MED1-F1
#
_cell.length_a   1.000
_cell.length_b   1.000
_cell.length_c   1.000
_cell.angle_alpha   90.00
_cell.angle_beta   90.00
_cell.angle_gamma   90.00
#
_symmetry.space_group_name_H-M   'P 1'
#
loop_
_entity.id
_entity.type
_entity.pdbx_description
1 polymer ?
#
loop_
_entity_poly.entity_id
_entity_poly.type
_entity_poly.pdbx_seq_one_letter_code
_entity_poly.pdbx_strand_id
1 'polypeptide(L)'
;MISVENIANVSSHLLLISLLTIMEVLGCGHFSGRARFDEDMEVQRYRLQSASCNDVLYCSRDAGTGPGISPSLGSAEALVKRLVTQGVIDVLEQQGRAAGLPDAIITTILSQLGVNVLYTPLQCHLVKISPAVAFEQVMMMRTCVIVGNTVTTTCPPAPIPAPRQPVMCMPMNGMNYMAIDPQHMSISGTLTTSNLIMATWSREMWQSVVNRVLRMITSDPFGTQFATAVATVT
;
A
#
# COMPACT_ATOMS: atom_id res chain seq x y z
N MET A 1 -24.05 10.48 1.48
CA MET A 1 -23.50 10.24 2.83
C MET A 1 -23.95 8.86 3.28
N ILE A 2 -23.10 7.86 3.16
CA ILE A 2 -23.36 6.51 3.69
C ILE A 2 -22.65 6.46 5.04
N SER A 3 -23.42 6.29 6.12
CA SER A 3 -22.88 6.17 7.47
C SER A 3 -21.99 4.92 7.56
N VAL A 4 -20.75 5.10 8.02
CA VAL A 4 -19.72 4.05 8.17
C VAL A 4 -19.73 3.48 9.60
N GLU A 5 -20.85 3.59 10.31
CA GLU A 5 -21.08 2.91 11.59
C GLU A 5 -21.82 1.61 11.31
N ASN A 6 -21.09 0.48 11.13
CA ASN A 6 -21.57 -0.87 11.53
C ASN A 6 -20.65 -2.08 11.20
N ILE A 7 -19.42 -1.90 10.70
CA ILE A 7 -18.54 -3.06 10.38
C ILE A 7 -17.49 -3.34 11.49
N ALA A 8 -17.58 -2.69 12.65
CA ALA A 8 -16.57 -2.83 13.71
C ALA A 8 -16.77 -4.05 14.63
N ASN A 9 -17.89 -4.78 14.55
CA ASN A 9 -18.23 -5.83 15.52
C ASN A 9 -18.17 -7.23 14.90
N VAL A 10 -17.00 -7.64 14.41
CA VAL A 10 -16.72 -9.08 14.32
C VAL A 10 -16.57 -9.55 15.76
N SER A 11 -17.61 -10.23 16.25
CA SER A 11 -17.69 -10.68 17.64
C SER A 11 -16.45 -11.51 17.99
N SER A 12 -15.70 -11.07 19.01
CA SER A 12 -14.59 -11.82 19.59
C SER A 12 -14.97 -13.26 19.98
N HIS A 13 -16.27 -13.51 20.18
CA HIS A 13 -16.80 -14.87 20.37
C HIS A 13 -16.63 -15.80 19.16
N LEU A 14 -16.72 -15.32 17.92
CA LEU A 14 -16.54 -16.20 16.76
C LEU A 14 -15.08 -16.67 16.64
N LEU A 15 -14.12 -15.79 16.93
CA LEU A 15 -12.70 -16.14 17.02
C LEU A 15 -12.44 -17.16 18.14
N LEU A 16 -13.02 -16.95 19.33
CA LEU A 16 -12.90 -17.88 20.45
C LEU A 16 -13.49 -19.26 20.14
N ILE A 17 -14.65 -19.33 19.46
CA ILE A 17 -15.28 -20.60 19.08
C ILE A 17 -14.44 -21.35 18.05
N SER A 18 -13.88 -20.67 17.04
CA SER A 18 -12.95 -21.29 16.09
C SER A 18 -11.64 -21.75 16.73
N LEU A 19 -11.13 -21.02 17.74
CA LEU A 19 -9.93 -21.41 18.48
C LEU A 19 -10.16 -22.64 19.37
N LEU A 20 -11.32 -22.72 20.03
CA LEU A 20 -11.68 -23.86 20.89
C LEU A 20 -11.86 -25.15 20.09
N THR A 21 -12.53 -25.09 18.93
CA THR A 21 -12.70 -26.28 18.08
C THR A 21 -11.38 -26.79 17.50
N ILE A 22 -10.40 -25.91 17.27
CA ILE A 22 -9.12 -26.30 16.67
C ILE A 22 -8.13 -26.82 17.74
N MET A 23 -8.20 -26.33 18.98
CA MET A 23 -7.40 -26.89 20.09
C MET A 23 -7.78 -28.34 20.43
N GLU A 24 -9.05 -28.73 20.29
CA GLU A 24 -9.46 -30.13 20.48
C GLU A 24 -8.97 -31.04 19.34
N VAL A 25 -8.84 -30.52 18.12
CA VAL A 25 -8.37 -31.30 16.95
C VAL A 25 -6.84 -31.44 16.93
N LEU A 26 -6.10 -30.44 17.42
CA LEU A 26 -4.63 -30.45 17.45
C LEU A 26 -4.04 -31.27 18.62
N GLY A 27 -4.85 -31.73 19.58
CA GLY A 27 -4.39 -32.48 20.75
C GLY A 27 -3.76 -33.86 20.45
N CYS A 28 -3.96 -34.45 19.27
CA CYS A 28 -3.53 -35.83 19.00
C CYS A 28 -2.91 -36.11 17.61
N GLY A 29 -2.69 -35.10 16.75
CA GLY A 29 -2.29 -35.34 15.35
C GLY A 29 -1.03 -34.58 14.92
N HIS A 30 0.09 -35.28 14.76
CA HIS A 30 1.28 -34.75 14.09
C HIS A 30 0.97 -34.58 12.59
N PHE A 31 0.53 -33.38 12.19
CA PHE A 31 0.24 -33.04 10.79
C PHE A 31 1.56 -32.89 10.00
N SER A 32 1.93 -33.93 9.26
CA SER A 32 3.13 -33.95 8.40
C SER A 32 2.92 -33.35 7.00
N GLY A 33 1.72 -32.83 6.71
CA GLY A 33 1.43 -32.07 5.49
C GLY A 33 1.31 -30.58 5.81
N ARG A 34 2.30 -29.77 5.42
CA ARG A 34 2.25 -28.31 5.55
C ARG A 34 1.31 -27.76 4.47
N ALA A 35 0.02 -27.81 4.74
CA ALA A 35 -0.97 -27.15 3.89
C ALA A 35 -0.67 -25.64 3.89
N ARG A 36 -0.43 -25.09 2.71
CA ARG A 36 -0.17 -23.67 2.48
C ARG A 36 -1.45 -23.08 1.90
N PHE A 37 -1.94 -22.02 2.53
CA PHE A 37 -3.14 -21.31 2.12
C PHE A 37 -2.75 -19.90 1.72
N ASP A 38 -3.22 -19.48 0.55
CA ASP A 38 -2.87 -18.22 -0.08
C ASP A 38 -4.16 -17.44 -0.34
N GLU A 39 -4.22 -16.19 0.10
CA GLU A 39 -5.34 -15.26 -0.11
C GLU A 39 -4.79 -13.99 -0.78
N ASP A 40 -5.40 -13.57 -1.89
CA ASP A 40 -4.95 -12.39 -2.61
C ASP A 40 -5.62 -11.13 -2.05
N MET A 41 -4.84 -10.06 -1.94
CA MET A 41 -5.31 -8.75 -1.49
C MET A 41 -4.92 -7.67 -2.48
N GLU A 42 -5.78 -6.66 -2.59
CA GLU A 42 -5.53 -5.47 -3.40
C GLU A 42 -5.97 -4.21 -2.66
N VAL A 43 -5.14 -3.18 -2.66
CA VAL A 43 -5.42 -1.84 -2.18
C VAL A 43 -5.34 -0.88 -3.36
N GLN A 44 -6.45 -0.24 -3.71
CA GLN A 44 -6.55 0.69 -4.84
C GLN A 44 -6.86 2.11 -4.36
N ARG A 45 -6.73 3.08 -5.28
CA ARG A 45 -7.25 4.46 -5.15
C ARG A 45 -6.60 5.28 -4.03
N TYR A 46 -5.35 5.01 -3.69
CA TYR A 46 -4.55 5.91 -2.86
C TYR A 46 -3.82 6.95 -3.72
N ARG A 47 -3.39 8.03 -3.08
CA ARG A 47 -2.59 9.10 -3.66
C ARG A 47 -1.11 8.80 -3.47
N LEU A 48 -0.38 8.68 -4.58
CA LEU A 48 1.05 8.38 -4.56
C LEU A 48 1.86 9.56 -4.00
N GLN A 49 2.64 9.30 -2.95
CA GLN A 49 3.80 10.12 -2.64
C GLN A 49 5.12 9.45 -2.97
N SER A 50 5.17 8.11 -3.04
CA SER A 50 6.37 7.34 -3.38
C SER A 50 6.66 7.35 -4.88
N ALA A 51 6.86 8.55 -5.41
CA ALA A 51 7.69 8.73 -6.57
C ALA A 51 9.13 8.41 -6.18
N SER A 52 9.79 7.60 -6.99
CA SER A 52 11.25 7.54 -6.97
C SER A 52 11.79 8.71 -7.78
N CYS A 53 12.82 9.38 -7.27
CA CYS A 53 13.54 10.42 -7.99
C CYS A 53 14.99 10.00 -8.20
N ASN A 54 15.38 9.78 -9.46
CA ASN A 54 16.72 9.30 -9.78
C ASN A 54 17.80 10.40 -9.69
N ASP A 55 17.42 11.69 -9.71
CA ASP A 55 18.35 12.80 -9.65
C ASP A 55 18.20 13.63 -8.36
N VAL A 56 19.15 13.43 -7.45
CA VAL A 56 19.19 14.05 -6.11
C VAL A 56 19.28 15.58 -6.18
N LEU A 57 19.89 16.12 -7.24
CA LEU A 57 20.09 17.57 -7.40
C LEU A 57 18.77 18.33 -7.60
N TYR A 58 17.79 17.71 -8.26
CA TYR A 58 16.49 18.34 -8.54
C TYR A 58 15.45 18.06 -7.48
N CYS A 59 15.54 16.91 -6.79
CA CYS A 59 14.57 16.55 -5.76
C CYS A 59 14.83 17.19 -4.39
N SER A 60 16.03 17.71 -4.14
CA SER A 60 16.36 18.33 -2.85
C SER A 60 16.12 19.84 -2.78
N ARG A 61 15.91 20.52 -3.92
CA ARG A 61 15.95 22.01 -3.95
C ARG A 61 14.59 22.68 -3.84
N ASP A 62 13.56 22.09 -4.45
CA ASP A 62 12.20 22.65 -4.44
C ASP A 62 11.21 21.80 -3.64
N ALA A 63 11.38 20.47 -3.64
CA ALA A 63 10.61 19.57 -2.80
C ALA A 63 11.21 19.55 -1.40
N GLY A 64 10.77 20.49 -0.57
CA GLY A 64 10.92 20.38 0.88
C GLY A 64 10.61 18.95 1.29
N THR A 65 11.39 18.41 2.24
CA THR A 65 11.46 17.01 2.70
C THR A 65 10.10 16.49 3.18
N GLY A 66 9.16 16.39 2.26
CA GLY A 66 7.79 16.00 2.48
C GLY A 66 7.77 14.51 2.73
N PRO A 67 7.05 14.04 3.76
CA PRO A 67 7.02 12.63 4.13
C PRO A 67 6.32 11.81 3.04
N GLY A 68 7.09 11.31 2.05
CA GLY A 68 6.56 10.36 1.09
C GLY A 68 7.33 10.20 -0.23
N ILE A 69 8.17 11.17 -0.63
CA ILE A 69 9.01 11.00 -1.83
C ILE A 69 10.24 10.18 -1.45
N SER A 70 10.43 9.07 -2.13
CA SER A 70 11.55 8.18 -1.89
C SER A 70 12.74 8.57 -2.77
N PRO A 71 13.98 8.52 -2.26
CA PRO A 71 15.18 8.80 -3.05
C PRO A 71 15.45 7.73 -4.11
N SER A 72 14.78 6.58 -4.06
CA SER A 72 14.94 5.50 -5.04
C SER A 72 13.69 4.64 -5.19
N LEU A 73 13.63 3.87 -6.27
CA LEU A 73 12.58 2.85 -6.49
C LEU A 73 12.58 1.80 -5.38
N GLY A 74 13.75 1.24 -5.07
CA GLY A 74 13.88 0.21 -4.06
C GLY A 74 13.48 0.70 -2.67
N SER A 75 13.78 1.95 -2.33
CA SER A 75 13.36 2.54 -1.05
C SER A 75 11.84 2.78 -0.98
N ALA A 76 11.20 3.15 -2.10
CA ALA A 76 9.74 3.31 -2.18
C ALA A 76 9.05 1.96 -2.01
N GLU A 77 9.53 0.95 -2.74
CA GLU A 77 9.04 -0.41 -2.67
C GLU A 77 9.21 -0.99 -1.27
N ALA A 78 10.41 -0.89 -0.69
CA ALA A 78 10.69 -1.38 0.65
C ALA A 78 9.83 -0.69 1.73
N LEU A 79 9.57 0.61 1.59
CA LEU A 79 8.69 1.34 2.51
C LEU A 79 7.25 0.79 2.46
N VAL A 80 6.68 0.66 1.26
CA VAL A 80 5.30 0.13 1.11
C VAL A 80 5.21 -1.31 1.59
N LYS A 81 6.17 -2.16 1.21
CA LYS A 81 6.26 -3.55 1.71
C LYS A 81 6.28 -3.57 3.23
N ARG A 82 7.15 -2.76 3.86
CA ARG A 82 7.25 -2.68 5.33
C ARG A 82 5.96 -2.20 5.97
N LEU A 83 5.32 -1.16 5.44
CA LEU A 83 4.08 -0.61 5.98
C LEU A 83 2.95 -1.64 5.96
N VAL A 84 2.77 -2.33 4.83
CA VAL A 84 1.71 -3.34 4.70
C VAL A 84 2.02 -4.56 5.58
N THR A 85 3.25 -5.09 5.53
CA THR A 85 3.63 -6.24 6.36
C THR A 85 3.50 -5.94 7.85
N GLN A 86 4.02 -4.80 8.32
CA GLN A 86 3.93 -4.41 9.72
C GLN A 86 2.46 -4.18 10.13
N GLY A 87 1.68 -3.49 9.29
CA GLY A 87 0.27 -3.26 9.57
C GLY A 87 -0.51 -4.57 9.71
N VAL A 88 -0.27 -5.56 8.84
CA VAL A 88 -0.91 -6.89 8.96
C VAL A 88 -0.54 -7.55 10.29
N ILE A 89 0.74 -7.53 10.67
CA ILE A 89 1.23 -8.11 11.92
C ILE A 89 0.57 -7.42 13.13
N ASP A 90 0.58 -6.09 13.16
CA ASP A 90 0.05 -5.29 14.27
C ASP A 90 -1.47 -5.50 14.44
N VAL A 91 -2.24 -5.56 13.34
CA VAL A 91 -3.68 -5.85 13.41
C VAL A 91 -3.93 -7.23 13.99
N LEU A 92 -3.20 -8.24 13.52
CA LEU A 92 -3.38 -9.62 13.97
C LEU A 92 -2.94 -9.82 15.41
N GLU A 93 -1.86 -9.16 15.83
CA GLU A 93 -1.42 -9.12 17.22
C GLU A 93 -2.49 -8.48 18.11
N GLN A 94 -3.01 -7.31 17.71
CA GLN A 94 -4.07 -6.63 18.44
C GLN A 94 -5.34 -7.49 18.54
N GLN A 95 -5.73 -8.16 17.44
CA GLN A 95 -6.86 -9.08 17.45
C GLN A 95 -6.62 -10.30 18.35
N GLY A 96 -5.43 -10.88 18.31
CA GLY A 96 -5.06 -12.00 19.18
C GLY A 96 -5.13 -11.63 20.66
N ARG A 97 -4.56 -10.47 21.03
CA ARG A 97 -4.64 -9.94 22.39
C ARG A 97 -6.08 -9.67 22.80
N ALA A 98 -6.89 -9.07 21.92
CA ALA A 98 -8.31 -8.81 22.18
C ALA A 98 -9.15 -10.09 22.32
N ALA A 99 -8.71 -11.20 21.71
CA ALA A 99 -9.31 -12.52 21.88
C ALA A 99 -8.81 -13.26 23.14
N GLY A 100 -7.92 -12.66 23.93
CA GLY A 100 -7.37 -13.26 25.15
C GLY A 100 -6.27 -14.29 24.89
N LEU A 101 -5.66 -14.30 23.69
CA LEU A 101 -4.55 -15.19 23.41
C LEU A 101 -3.27 -14.75 24.15
N PRO A 102 -2.51 -15.69 24.73
CA PRO A 102 -1.17 -15.40 25.24
C PRO A 102 -0.23 -14.95 24.14
N ASP A 103 0.68 -14.01 24.45
CA ASP A 103 1.66 -13.47 23.50
C ASP A 103 2.48 -14.56 22.80
N ALA A 104 2.85 -15.64 23.51
CA ALA A 104 3.57 -16.77 22.93
C ALA A 104 2.80 -17.51 21.81
N ILE A 105 1.47 -17.61 21.94
CA ILE A 105 0.61 -18.20 20.91
C ILE A 105 0.51 -17.24 19.73
N ILE A 106 0.32 -15.95 19.99
CA ILE A 106 0.26 -14.91 18.95
C ILE A 106 1.54 -14.93 18.12
N THR A 107 2.71 -14.90 18.75
CA THR A 107 4.00 -14.93 18.04
C THR A 107 4.16 -16.21 17.21
N THR A 108 3.71 -17.35 17.72
CA THR A 108 3.77 -18.62 17.00
C THR A 108 2.88 -18.61 15.75
N ILE A 109 1.66 -18.06 15.85
CA ILE A 109 0.73 -17.90 14.73
C ILE A 109 1.33 -16.93 13.70
N LEU A 110 1.82 -15.78 14.13
CA LEU A 110 2.40 -14.75 13.25
C LEU A 110 3.65 -15.24 12.53
N SER A 111 4.47 -16.08 13.16
CA SER A 111 5.65 -16.69 12.52
C SER A 111 5.31 -17.61 11.33
N GLN A 112 4.05 -18.04 11.22
CA GLN A 112 3.55 -18.89 10.14
C GLN A 112 2.87 -18.08 9.03
N LEU A 113 2.80 -16.77 9.17
CA LEU A 113 2.24 -15.85 8.19
C LEU A 113 3.36 -15.28 7.31
N GLY A 114 3.21 -15.44 6.00
CA GLY A 114 4.01 -14.76 5.00
C GLY A 114 3.17 -13.70 4.29
N VAL A 115 3.65 -12.46 4.26
CA VAL A 115 3.00 -11.36 3.52
C VAL A 115 3.87 -11.05 2.31
N ASN A 116 3.38 -11.35 1.10
CA ASN A 116 4.03 -10.95 -0.14
C ASN A 116 3.32 -9.73 -0.70
N VAL A 117 4.04 -8.64 -0.95
CA VAL A 117 3.46 -7.39 -1.46
C VAL A 117 4.05 -7.09 -2.82
N LEU A 118 3.18 -6.89 -3.80
CA LEU A 118 3.47 -6.50 -5.15
C LEU A 118 3.11 -5.02 -5.31
N TYR A 119 4.12 -4.20 -5.57
CA TYR A 119 3.95 -2.78 -5.74
C TYR A 119 4.92 -2.26 -6.79
N THR A 120 4.41 -1.47 -7.74
CA THR A 120 5.20 -0.87 -8.81
C THR A 120 5.24 0.65 -8.62
N PRO A 121 6.29 1.20 -7.99
CA PRO A 121 6.37 2.63 -7.74
C PRO A 121 6.42 3.44 -9.04
N LEU A 122 5.88 4.65 -8.99
CA LEU A 122 5.97 5.58 -10.11
C LEU A 122 7.42 6.07 -10.25
N GLN A 123 7.97 5.96 -11.47
CA GLN A 123 9.29 6.48 -11.80
C GLN A 123 9.19 7.95 -12.23
N CYS A 124 9.77 8.84 -11.44
CA CYS A 124 9.85 10.26 -11.76
C CYS A 124 11.32 10.62 -11.97
N HIS A 125 11.67 11.10 -13.15
CA HIS A 125 13.03 11.58 -13.37
C HIS A 125 13.19 12.99 -12.81
N LEU A 126 12.12 13.77 -12.93
CA LEU A 126 12.02 15.12 -12.38
C LEU A 126 10.75 15.25 -11.58
N VAL A 127 10.83 16.03 -10.51
CA VAL A 127 9.72 16.38 -9.65
C VAL A 127 9.58 17.89 -9.64
N LYS A 128 8.35 18.39 -9.80
CA LYS A 128 8.05 19.82 -9.75
C LYS A 128 6.84 20.09 -8.88
N ILE A 129 6.90 21.15 -8.09
CA ILE A 129 5.79 21.58 -7.24
C ILE A 129 4.96 22.64 -7.95
N SER A 130 3.65 22.46 -7.94
CA SER A 130 2.68 23.41 -8.46
C SER A 130 2.41 24.55 -7.46
N PRO A 131 2.23 25.80 -7.90
CA PRO A 131 2.33 26.26 -9.29
C PRO A 131 3.79 26.36 -9.74
N ALA A 132 4.16 25.63 -10.79
CA ALA A 132 5.52 25.67 -11.30
C ALA A 132 5.79 27.00 -12.02
N VAL A 133 6.89 27.66 -11.66
CA VAL A 133 7.55 28.68 -12.50
C VAL A 133 7.90 28.05 -13.85
N ALA A 134 7.75 28.82 -14.93
CA ALA A 134 7.88 28.37 -16.32
C ALA A 134 9.12 27.48 -16.54
N PHE A 135 8.92 26.36 -17.25
CA PHE A 135 9.95 25.36 -17.50
C PHE A 135 10.99 25.88 -18.50
N GLU A 136 12.26 25.85 -18.11
CA GLU A 136 13.34 25.77 -19.09
C GLU A 136 13.49 24.29 -19.50
N GLN A 137 13.40 24.06 -20.81
CA GLN A 137 13.43 22.80 -21.55
C GLN A 137 14.06 21.59 -20.83
N VAL A 138 13.22 20.68 -20.30
CA VAL A 138 13.67 19.31 -20.00
C VAL A 138 12.91 18.33 -20.90
N MET A 139 13.40 18.18 -22.12
CA MET A 139 12.66 17.53 -23.22
C MET A 139 12.72 16.00 -23.26
N MET A 140 13.41 15.32 -22.32
CA MET A 140 13.70 13.88 -22.48
C MET A 140 13.30 12.99 -21.30
N MET A 141 12.64 13.52 -20.27
CA MET A 141 12.46 12.80 -19.01
C MET A 141 11.02 12.90 -18.50
N ARG A 142 10.50 11.79 -17.96
CA ARG A 142 9.17 11.77 -17.32
C ARG A 142 9.18 12.69 -16.10
N THR A 143 8.39 13.74 -16.14
CA THR A 143 8.29 14.74 -15.07
C THR A 143 7.00 14.50 -14.29
N CYS A 144 7.09 14.41 -12.98
CA CYS A 144 5.97 14.29 -12.07
C CYS A 144 5.64 15.64 -11.46
N VAL A 145 4.36 16.00 -11.48
CA VAL A 145 3.89 17.23 -10.85
C VAL A 145 3.26 16.91 -9.51
N ILE A 146 3.78 17.59 -8.50
CA ILE A 146 3.32 17.52 -7.13
C ILE A 146 2.45 18.74 -6.85
N VAL A 147 1.24 18.51 -6.38
CA VAL A 147 0.36 19.55 -5.85
C VAL A 147 0.25 19.30 -4.34
N GLY A 148 0.72 20.24 -3.53
CA GLY A 148 0.93 20.01 -2.10
C GLY A 148 2.02 18.97 -1.88
N ASN A 149 1.64 17.79 -1.38
CA ASN A 149 2.56 16.67 -1.13
C ASN A 149 2.28 15.45 -2.02
N THR A 150 1.35 15.54 -2.98
CA THR A 150 0.90 14.39 -3.77
C THR A 150 1.29 14.56 -5.23
N VAL A 151 1.78 13.49 -5.86
CA VAL A 151 1.89 13.45 -7.32
C VAL A 151 0.48 13.37 -7.91
N THR A 152 0.05 14.41 -8.61
CA THR A 152 -1.30 14.47 -9.18
C THR A 152 -1.34 14.07 -10.64
N THR A 153 -0.29 14.42 -11.38
CA THR A 153 -0.23 14.24 -12.83
C THR A 153 1.19 13.94 -13.27
N THR A 154 1.32 13.28 -14.41
CA THR A 154 2.61 13.06 -15.07
C THR A 154 2.65 13.77 -16.40
N CYS A 155 3.84 14.26 -16.73
CA CYS A 155 4.21 14.75 -18.04
C CYS A 155 5.06 13.65 -18.69
N PRO A 156 4.56 12.98 -19.74
CA PRO A 156 5.34 11.96 -20.44
C PRO A 156 6.57 12.62 -21.09
N PRO A 157 7.65 11.85 -21.32
CA PRO A 157 8.75 12.35 -22.13
C PRO A 157 8.21 12.73 -23.51
N ALA A 158 8.66 13.88 -24.02
CA ALA A 158 8.33 14.28 -25.38
C ALA A 158 8.84 13.19 -26.34
N PRO A 159 8.00 12.62 -27.22
CA PRO A 159 8.53 11.86 -28.34
C PRO A 159 9.47 12.80 -29.10
N ILE A 160 10.69 12.33 -29.41
CA ILE A 160 11.71 13.10 -30.16
C ILE A 160 10.99 13.70 -31.37
N PRO A 161 10.79 15.01 -31.44
CA PRO A 161 10.03 15.55 -32.54
C PRO A 161 10.94 15.49 -33.77
N ALA A 162 10.37 15.03 -34.89
CA ALA A 162 10.75 15.57 -36.19
C ALA A 162 10.89 17.11 -36.05
N PRO A 163 11.84 17.74 -36.75
CA PRO A 163 12.41 19.01 -36.31
C PRO A 163 11.31 20.08 -36.17
N ARG A 164 11.02 20.51 -34.91
CA ARG A 164 10.79 21.92 -34.51
C ARG A 164 9.89 22.23 -33.30
N GLN A 165 9.36 21.33 -32.48
CA GLN A 165 8.61 21.79 -31.29
C GLN A 165 8.90 21.00 -29.99
N PRO A 166 9.42 21.68 -28.94
CA PRO A 166 9.44 21.13 -27.58
C PRO A 166 8.01 20.80 -27.14
N VAL A 167 7.74 19.55 -26.73
CA VAL A 167 6.50 19.27 -25.99
C VAL A 167 6.68 19.89 -24.61
N MET A 168 6.11 21.08 -24.42
CA MET A 168 6.08 21.74 -23.12
C MET A 168 4.85 21.25 -22.36
N CYS A 169 5.08 20.68 -21.17
CA CYS A 169 4.01 20.50 -20.20
C CYS A 169 3.78 21.83 -19.50
N MET A 170 2.71 22.53 -19.88
CA MET A 170 2.40 23.86 -19.36
C MET A 170 1.31 23.74 -18.28
N PRO A 171 1.63 23.98 -16.99
CA PRO A 171 0.70 23.84 -15.85
C PRO A 171 -0.59 24.63 -16.04
N MET A 172 -0.48 25.81 -16.66
CA MET A 172 -1.56 26.79 -16.74
C MET A 172 -2.65 26.47 -17.77
N ASN A 173 -2.32 25.76 -18.85
CA ASN A 173 -3.29 25.45 -19.91
C ASN A 173 -3.79 23.99 -19.87
N GLY A 174 -3.33 23.18 -18.90
CA GLY A 174 -3.69 21.77 -18.78
C GLY A 174 -3.23 20.88 -19.95
N MET A 175 -2.57 21.45 -20.97
CA MET A 175 -2.12 20.71 -22.13
C MET A 175 -0.91 19.84 -21.77
N ASN A 176 -1.00 18.56 -22.13
CA ASN A 176 0.03 17.51 -22.00
C ASN A 176 0.24 16.89 -20.61
N TYR A 177 -0.65 17.14 -19.64
CA TYR A 177 -0.71 16.32 -18.42
C TYR A 177 -1.50 15.05 -18.66
N MET A 178 -0.92 13.93 -18.25
CA MET A 178 -1.58 12.64 -18.24
C MET A 178 -1.92 12.25 -16.80
N ALA A 179 -3.08 11.61 -16.64
CA ALA A 179 -3.42 10.92 -15.41
C ALA A 179 -2.36 9.84 -15.11
N ILE A 180 -2.15 9.56 -13.83
CA ILE A 180 -1.27 8.46 -13.42
C ILE A 180 -1.97 7.15 -13.79
N ASP A 181 -1.21 6.24 -14.40
CA ASP A 181 -1.70 4.91 -14.73
C ASP A 181 -2.15 4.18 -13.44
N PRO A 182 -3.35 3.57 -13.42
CA PRO A 182 -3.86 2.80 -12.28
C PRO A 182 -2.86 1.79 -11.71
N GLN A 183 -1.98 1.20 -12.53
CA GLN A 183 -0.96 0.23 -12.06
C GLN A 183 0.02 0.80 -11.03
N HIS A 184 0.22 2.12 -11.02
CA HIS A 184 1.05 2.78 -10.03
C HIS A 184 0.27 3.15 -8.77
N MET A 185 -1.08 3.15 -8.82
CA MET A 185 -1.98 3.51 -7.72
C MET A 185 -2.69 2.27 -7.12
N SER A 186 -2.16 1.09 -7.39
CA SER A 186 -2.56 -0.16 -6.75
C SER A 186 -1.38 -0.78 -5.99
N ILE A 187 -1.68 -1.42 -4.87
CA ILE A 187 -0.78 -2.30 -4.14
C ILE A 187 -1.50 -3.64 -4.10
N SER A 188 -0.92 -4.69 -4.66
CA SER A 188 -1.46 -6.03 -4.54
C SER A 188 -0.55 -6.89 -3.68
N GLY A 189 -0.99 -8.09 -3.34
CA GLY A 189 -0.19 -9.00 -2.55
C GLY A 189 -0.92 -10.28 -2.25
N THR A 190 -0.19 -11.21 -1.66
CA THR A 190 -0.72 -12.50 -1.23
C THR A 190 -0.36 -12.71 0.22
N LEU A 191 -1.38 -13.03 1.02
CA LEU A 191 -1.23 -13.46 2.41
C LEU A 191 -1.16 -14.99 2.39
N THR A 192 -0.06 -15.52 2.88
CA THR A 192 0.20 -16.96 2.91
C THR A 192 0.29 -17.43 4.34
N THR A 193 -0.37 -18.52 4.70
CA THR A 193 -0.30 -19.07 6.06
C THR A 193 -0.18 -20.58 6.05
N SER A 194 0.61 -21.12 6.98
CA SER A 194 0.58 -22.55 7.31
C SER A 194 -0.21 -22.85 8.58
N ASN A 195 -0.81 -21.83 9.19
CA ASN A 195 -1.60 -21.99 10.40
C ASN A 195 -3.03 -22.41 10.03
N LEU A 196 -3.47 -23.58 10.51
CA LEU A 196 -4.80 -24.14 10.20
C LEU A 196 -5.95 -23.25 10.65
N ILE A 197 -5.79 -22.47 11.73
CA ILE A 197 -6.86 -21.55 12.20
C ILE A 197 -7.08 -20.47 11.15
N MET A 198 -6.00 -19.76 10.78
CA MET A 198 -6.07 -18.68 9.80
C MET A 198 -6.42 -19.19 8.40
N ALA A 199 -6.04 -20.41 8.07
CA ALA A 199 -6.41 -21.07 6.81
C ALA A 199 -7.92 -21.29 6.65
N THR A 200 -8.65 -21.42 7.76
CA THR A 200 -10.11 -21.61 7.76
C THR A 200 -10.89 -20.31 7.86
N TRP A 201 -10.20 -19.17 7.91
CA TRP A 201 -10.86 -17.88 7.94
C TRP A 201 -11.59 -17.62 6.64
N SER A 202 -12.80 -17.09 6.76
CA SER A 202 -13.57 -16.70 5.59
C SER A 202 -12.98 -15.44 4.97
N ARG A 203 -13.32 -15.18 3.70
CA ARG A 203 -12.92 -13.95 3.01
C ARG A 203 -13.33 -12.71 3.80
N GLU A 204 -14.46 -12.72 4.49
CA GLU A 204 -14.93 -11.58 5.31
C GLU A 204 -14.02 -11.32 6.52
N MET A 205 -13.46 -12.37 7.13
CA MET A 205 -12.50 -12.24 8.22
C MET A 205 -11.20 -11.62 7.71
N TRP A 206 -10.66 -12.12 6.60
CA TRP A 206 -9.48 -11.54 5.94
C TRP A 206 -9.71 -10.10 5.49
N GLN A 207 -10.87 -9.82 4.91
CA GLN A 207 -11.28 -8.48 4.52
C GLN A 207 -11.34 -7.54 5.74
N SER A 208 -11.79 -8.02 6.90
CA SER A 208 -11.78 -7.25 8.16
C SER A 208 -10.36 -6.90 8.61
N VAL A 209 -9.42 -7.85 8.50
CA VAL A 209 -8.00 -7.61 8.79
C VAL A 209 -7.45 -6.54 7.85
N VAL A 210 -7.55 -6.75 6.53
CA VAL A 210 -7.02 -5.82 5.53
C VAL A 210 -7.64 -4.41 5.67
N ASN A 211 -8.94 -4.31 5.98
CA ASN A 211 -9.58 -3.03 6.26
C ASN A 211 -9.01 -2.32 7.48
N ARG A 212 -8.66 -3.06 8.55
CA ARG A 212 -8.00 -2.49 9.74
C ARG A 212 -6.56 -2.08 9.43
N VAL A 213 -5.84 -2.84 8.61
CA VAL A 213 -4.50 -2.48 8.13
C VAL A 213 -4.57 -1.16 7.40
N LEU A 214 -5.52 -1.03 6.46
CA LEU A 214 -5.72 0.22 5.73
C LEU A 214 -6.04 1.37 6.70
N ARG A 215 -6.93 1.16 7.67
CA ARG A 215 -7.25 2.19 8.69
C ARG A 215 -6.02 2.64 9.48
N MET A 216 -5.17 1.70 9.89
CA MET A 216 -3.92 1.99 10.60
C MET A 216 -2.96 2.82 9.75
N ILE A 217 -2.80 2.46 8.48
CA ILE A 217 -1.98 3.22 7.53
C ILE A 217 -2.58 4.62 7.32
N THR A 218 -3.91 4.74 7.33
CA THR A 218 -4.59 6.04 7.21
C THR A 218 -4.55 6.90 8.46
N SER A 219 -4.29 6.34 9.65
CA SER A 219 -4.36 7.07 10.92
C SER A 219 -3.09 7.83 11.30
N ASP A 220 -1.97 7.60 10.60
CA ASP A 220 -0.66 8.16 10.95
C ASP A 220 -0.01 8.85 9.70
N PRO A 221 1.31 9.11 9.54
CA PRO A 221 1.82 10.20 8.67
C PRO A 221 1.44 10.12 7.18
N PHE A 222 0.92 8.97 6.74
CA PHE A 222 0.44 8.72 5.38
C PHE A 222 -1.08 8.93 5.21
N GLY A 223 -1.80 9.44 6.22
CA GLY A 223 -3.27 9.50 6.24
C GLY A 223 -3.91 10.22 5.05
N THR A 224 -3.36 11.35 4.64
CA THR A 224 -3.84 12.10 3.47
C THR A 224 -3.59 11.37 2.14
N GLN A 225 -2.68 10.40 2.13
CA GLN A 225 -2.28 9.61 0.96
C GLN A 225 -3.25 8.44 0.77
N PHE A 226 -3.66 7.80 1.86
CA PHE A 226 -4.56 6.65 1.82
C PHE A 226 -6.02 7.02 2.08
N ALA A 227 -6.36 8.30 2.24
CA ALA A 227 -7.71 8.77 2.59
C ALA A 227 -8.83 8.26 1.66
N THR A 228 -8.53 8.04 0.38
CA THR A 228 -9.48 7.52 -0.62
C THR A 228 -9.25 6.06 -0.99
N ALA A 229 -8.29 5.41 -0.32
CA ALA A 229 -7.93 4.05 -0.65
C ALA A 229 -9.04 3.08 -0.26
N VAL A 230 -9.14 2.00 -1.01
CA VAL A 230 -10.06 0.90 -0.76
C VAL A 230 -9.27 -0.39 -0.83
N ALA A 231 -9.49 -1.28 0.13
CA ALA A 231 -8.84 -2.57 0.14
C ALA A 231 -9.85 -3.70 -0.06
N THR A 232 -9.45 -4.73 -0.80
CA THR A 232 -10.27 -5.89 -1.18
C THR A 232 -9.48 -7.18 -1.08
N VAL A 233 -10.13 -8.25 -0.64
CA VAL A 233 -9.61 -9.62 -0.66
C VAL A 233 -10.33 -10.40 -1.77
N THR A 234 -9.56 -11.12 -2.58
CA THR A 234 -10.02 -11.83 -3.79
C THR A 234 -9.63 -13.29 -3.77
#